data_AF-A0A354DKL6-F1
#
_entry.id   AF-A0A354DKL6-F1
#
_cell.length_a   1.000
_cell.length_b   1.000
_cell.length_c   1.000
_cell.angle_alpha   90.00
_cell.angle_beta   90.00
_cell.angle_gamma   90.00
#
_symmetry.space_group_name_H-M   'P 1'
#
loop_
_entity.id
_entity.type
_entity.pdbx_description
1 polymer ?
#
loop_
_entity_poly.entity_id
_entity_poly.type
_entity_poly.pdbx_seq_one_letter_code
_entity_poly.pdbx_strand_id
1 'polypeptide(L)' 'GQDIWLTCHGNGFLYNMVRVITGTLVEVGIGKWEVEDVKRMLEGQNRNIAGITAPPQGLYLWEVRYR' A
#
# COMPACT_ATOMS: atom_id res chain seq x y z
N GLY A 1 20.30 -6.63 7.07
CA GLY A 1 19.73 -6.70 5.71
C GLY A 1 19.65 -5.30 5.16
N GLN A 2 19.25 -5.14 3.89
CA GLN A 2 18.81 -3.85 3.38
C GLN A 2 17.32 -3.69 3.69
N ASP A 3 16.93 -2.53 4.22
CA ASP A 3 15.54 -2.20 4.53
C ASP A 3 14.95 -1.34 3.41
N ILE A 4 13.65 -1.51 3.14
CA ILE A 4 12.89 -0.70 2.20
C ILE A 4 11.82 0.06 2.97
N TRP A 5 11.78 1.38 2.76
CA TRP A 5 10.82 2.27 3.42
C TRP A 5 9.76 2.75 2.44
N LEU A 6 8.49 2.58 2.80
CA LEU A 6 7.34 3.08 2.05
C LEU A 6 6.70 4.23 2.83
N THR A 7 6.68 5.42 2.23
CA THR A 7 6.09 6.61 2.85
C THR A 7 4.80 6.99 2.13
N CYS A 8 3.70 7.13 2.88
CA CYS A 8 2.42 7.61 2.35
C CYS A 8 2.06 8.95 3.00
N HIS A 9 1.76 9.97 2.18
CA HIS A 9 1.31 11.28 2.64
C HIS A 9 -0.08 11.57 2.06
N GLY A 10 -0.97 12.10 2.88
CA GLY A 10 -2.33 12.42 2.45
C GLY A 10 -3.14 13.07 3.58
N ASN A 11 -4.29 13.65 3.21
CA ASN A 11 -5.18 14.34 4.15
C ASN A 11 -5.98 13.37 5.04
N GLY A 12 -6.05 12.11 4.64
CA GLY A 12 -6.77 11.04 5.34
C GLY A 12 -6.62 9.72 4.59
N PHE A 13 -6.74 8.62 5.32
CA PHE A 13 -6.63 7.27 4.76
C PHE A 13 -7.83 6.43 5.19
N LEU A 14 -8.37 5.61 4.29
CA LEU A 14 -9.43 4.66 4.61
C LEU A 14 -8.90 3.52 5.49
N TYR A 15 -9.82 2.78 6.11
CA TYR A 15 -9.46 1.62 6.93
C TYR A 15 -8.62 0.61 6.15
N ASN A 16 -7.44 0.29 6.70
CA ASN A 16 -6.40 -0.56 6.10
C ASN A 16 -5.79 -0.06 4.78
N MET A 17 -6.10 1.15 4.30
CA MET A 17 -5.66 1.65 2.99
C MET A 17 -4.14 1.57 2.80
N VAL A 18 -3.37 2.13 3.74
CA VAL A 18 -1.90 2.12 3.66
C VAL A 18 -1.35 0.69 3.62
N ARG A 19 -1.89 -0.19 4.47
CA ARG A 19 -1.45 -1.60 4.54
C ARG A 19 -1.79 -2.40 3.28
N VAL A 20 -2.91 -2.11 2.63
CA VAL A 20 -3.29 -2.73 1.35
C VAL A 20 -2.36 -2.23 0.24
N ILE A 21 -2.08 -0.92 0.18
CA ILE A 21 -1.12 -0.35 -0.79
C ILE A 21 0.25 -1.01 -0.62
N THR A 22 0.74 -1.07 0.63
CA THR A 22 2.02 -1.73 0.95
C THR A 22 2.03 -3.19 0.49
N GLY A 23 0.99 -3.96 0.79
CA GLY A 23 0.93 -5.37 0.41
C GLY A 23 0.91 -5.58 -1.10
N THR A 24 0.12 -4.78 -1.84
CA THR A 24 0.11 -4.80 -3.31
C THR A 24 1.49 -4.48 -3.88
N LEU A 25 2.17 -3.44 -3.39
CA LEU A 25 3.51 -3.05 -3.88
C LEU A 25 4.56 -4.12 -3.59
N VAL A 26 4.48 -4.80 -2.43
CA VAL A 26 5.37 -5.92 -2.11
C VAL A 26 5.14 -7.09 -3.07
N GLU A 27 3.87 -7.43 -3.37
CA GLU A 27 3.55 -8.49 -4.31
C GLU A 27 4.03 -8.19 -5.75
N VAL A 28 3.98 -6.93 -6.19
CA VAL A 28 4.60 -6.50 -7.44
C VAL A 28 6.12 -6.64 -7.38
N GLY A 29 6.76 -6.19 -6.28
CA GLY A 29 8.21 -6.25 -6.12
C GLY A 29 8.80 -7.67 -6.13
N ILE A 30 8.01 -8.69 -5.75
CA ILE A 30 8.40 -10.11 -5.82
C ILE A 30 7.93 -10.80 -7.10
N GLY A 31 7.32 -10.06 -8.04
CA GLY A 31 6.88 -10.58 -9.33
C GLY A 31 5.57 -11.38 -9.32
N LYS A 32 4.75 -11.27 -8.26
CA LYS A 32 3.42 -11.91 -8.20
C LYS A 32 2.38 -11.17 -9.05
N TRP A 33 2.54 -9.85 -9.19
CA TRP A 33 1.70 -8.99 -10.04
C TRP A 33 2.56 -8.14 -10.95
N GLU A 34 2.03 -7.79 -12.12
CA GLU A 34 2.63 -6.80 -13.00
C GLU A 34 2.26 -5.38 -12.57
N VAL A 35 3.04 -4.39 -12.99
CA VAL A 35 2.77 -2.98 -12.68
C VAL A 35 1.41 -2.55 -13.25
N GLU A 36 1.05 -3.10 -14.41
CA GLU A 36 -0.20 -2.89 -15.13
C GLU A 36 -1.42 -3.43 -14.36
N ASP A 37 -1.23 -4.43 -13.49
CA ASP A 37 -2.30 -4.96 -12.66
C ASP A 37 -2.71 -3.95 -11.58
N VAL A 38 -1.76 -3.17 -11.05
CA VAL A 38 -2.06 -2.11 -10.06
C VAL A 38 -3.01 -1.08 -10.65
N LYS A 39 -2.80 -0.70 -11.92
CA LYS A 39 -3.70 0.22 -12.62
C LYS A 39 -5.11 -0.38 -12.76
N ARG A 40 -5.22 -1.65 -13.17
CA ARG A 40 -6.49 -2.37 -13.27
C ARG A 40 -7.21 -2.46 -11.92
N MET A 41 -6.49 -2.70 -10.83
CA MET A 41 -7.05 -2.74 -9.47
C MET A 41 -7.65 -1.39 -9.05
N LEU A 42 -6.97 -0.29 -9.37
CA LEU A 42 -7.43 1.07 -9.07
C LEU A 42 -8.69 1.42 -9.89
N GLU A 43 -8.69 1.12 -11.19
CA GLU A 43 -9.82 1.36 -12.09
C GLU A 43 -11.03 0.48 -11.76
N GLY A 44 -10.78 -0.77 -11.34
CA GLY A 44 -11.83 -1.72 -10.96
C GLY A 44 -12.55 -1.39 -9.66
N GLN A 45 -12.01 -0.47 -8.83
CA GLN A 45 -12.58 -0.03 -7.55
C GLN A 45 -13.03 -1.18 -6.62
N ASN A 46 -12.42 -2.36 -6.77
CA ASN A 46 -12.83 -3.56 -6.09
C ASN A 46 -11.69 -4.07 -5.22
N ARG A 47 -11.91 -4.00 -3.91
CA ARG A 47 -10.93 -4.41 -2.89
C ARG A 47 -10.52 -5.88 -2.98
N ASN A 48 -11.38 -6.75 -3.52
CA ASN A 48 -11.06 -8.18 -3.65
C ASN A 48 -10.00 -8.46 -4.73
N ILE A 49 -9.70 -7.48 -5.58
CA ILE A 49 -8.68 -7.59 -6.64
C ILE A 49 -7.33 -7.07 -6.13
N ALA A 50 -7.31 -6.28 -5.04
CA ALA A 50 -6.07 -5.74 -4.48
C ALA A 50 -5.24 -6.83 -3.78
N GLY A 51 -3.94 -6.54 -3.59
CA GLY A 51 -3.02 -7.42 -2.88
C GLY A 51 -3.38 -7.60 -1.40
N ILE A 52 -2.62 -8.48 -0.75
CA ILE A 52 -2.82 -8.79 0.68
C ILE A 52 -2.75 -7.55 1.57
N THR A 53 -3.38 -7.60 2.74
CA THR A 53 -3.19 -6.55 3.75
C THR A 53 -1.86 -6.80 4.47
N ALA A 54 -0.88 -5.91 4.30
CA ALA A 54 0.43 -6.03 4.94
C ALA A 54 0.31 -6.15 6.47
N PRO A 55 1.22 -6.86 7.16
CA PRO A 55 1.23 -6.95 8.62
C PRO A 55 1.30 -5.56 9.31
N PRO A 56 0.67 -5.36 10.48
CA PRO A 56 0.55 -4.03 11.09
C PRO A 56 1.83 -3.53 11.76
N GLN A 57 2.79 -4.41 12.08
CA GLN A 57 3.95 -4.08 12.92
C GLN A 57 4.95 -3.15 12.23
N GLY A 58 4.90 -3.07 10.89
CA GLY A 58 5.74 -2.18 10.09
C GLY A 58 5.13 -0.80 9.81
N LEU A 59 3.88 -0.56 10.22
CA LEU A 59 3.21 0.72 9.98
C LEU A 59 3.31 1.63 11.22
N TYR A 60 3.82 2.84 11.02
CA TYR A 60 3.88 3.88 12.05
C TYR A 60 3.49 5.24 11.47
N LEU A 61 2.90 6.10 12.31
CA LEU A 61 2.64 7.50 11.97
C LEU A 61 3.92 8.30 12.19
N TRP A 62 4.45 8.90 11.12
CA TRP A 62 5.71 9.65 11.18
C TRP A 62 5.53 11.14 11.48
N GLU A 63 4.64 11.81 10.74
CA GLU A 63 4.47 13.26 10.81
C GLU A 63 2.99 13.63 10.59
N VAL A 64 2.51 14.61 11.35
CA VAL A 64 1.24 15.32 11.09
C VAL A 64 1.56 16.80 10.91
N ARG A 65 1.16 17.37 9.78
CA ARG A 65 1.39 18.79 9.45
C ARG A 65 0.18 19.63 9.84
N TYR A 66 0.41 20.65 10.66
CA TYR A 66 -0.56 21.66 11.02
C TYR A 66 -0.32 22.95 10.22
N ARG A 67 -1.34 23.80 10.11
CA ARG A 67 -1.24 25.13 9.52
C ARG A 67 -1.11 26.17 10.61
#